data_AF-A0A838RN85-F1
#
_entry.id   AF-A0A838RN85-F1
#
_cell.length_a   1.000
_cell.length_b   1.000
_cell.length_c   1.000
_cell.angle_alpha   90.00
_cell.angle_beta   90.00
_cell.angle_gamma   90.00
#
_symmetry.space_group_name_H-M   'P 1'
#
loop_
_entity.id
_entity.type
_entity.pdbx_description
1 polymer ?
#
loop_
_entity_poly.entity_id
_entity_poly.type
_entity_poly.pdbx_seq_one_letter_code
_entity_poly.pdbx_strand_id
1 'polypeptide(L)'
;MDETAAAPQSVRHILSLSGGKDSTALAIYMKDRIPEMEYVFCDTGEELPETYEYLDKLEVYLGKPIERLKPDNSFEELLKVRRGFLPSPQVRWCTELLKIKPFEKYIGDDLCYSYVGIRADEPHRKGYISTKPNIIARYPFIDDGLIKDDIFQILDESGLGLPEYYKWRSRSGCYFCFFQQRIEWVGLLENHGDLYEKAIKFEKEDEATGERYTWAARESLEELKNPERIEQIREEFAKRQSRGAKLQANQTLTQIFSDEELSGDTSCLICHL
;
A
#
# COMPACT_ATOMS: atom_id res chain seq x y z
N MET A 1 -13.62 -34.03 37.91
CA MET A 1 -14.10 -32.97 37.02
C MET A 1 -12.85 -32.30 36.51
N ASP A 2 -12.57 -32.52 35.25
CA ASP A 2 -11.29 -32.30 34.60
C ASP A 2 -11.16 -30.81 34.25
N GLU A 3 -10.37 -30.07 35.03
CA GLU A 3 -9.92 -28.73 34.65
C GLU A 3 -8.76 -28.90 33.66
N THR A 4 -9.09 -29.01 32.37
CA THR A 4 -8.12 -28.74 31.32
C THR A 4 -7.77 -27.25 31.39
N ALA A 5 -6.73 -26.89 32.13
CA ALA A 5 -6.10 -25.60 32.03
C ALA A 5 -5.66 -25.43 30.57
N ALA A 6 -6.36 -24.57 29.82
CA ALA A 6 -5.94 -24.18 28.49
C ALA A 6 -4.51 -23.66 28.59
N ALA A 7 -3.61 -24.20 27.76
CA ALA A 7 -2.25 -23.70 27.65
C ALA A 7 -2.29 -22.17 27.46
N PRO A 8 -1.36 -21.40 28.06
CA PRO A 8 -1.34 -19.96 27.86
C PRO A 8 -1.29 -19.69 26.37
N GLN A 9 -2.35 -19.06 25.84
CA GLN A 9 -2.46 -18.75 24.43
C GLN A 9 -1.30 -17.81 24.09
N SER A 10 -0.27 -18.32 23.39
CA SER A 10 0.93 -17.55 23.10
C SER A 10 0.54 -16.38 22.22
N VAL A 11 0.74 -15.16 22.71
CA VAL A 11 0.41 -13.95 21.96
C VAL A 11 1.29 -13.87 20.73
N ARG A 12 0.68 -13.69 19.57
CA ARG A 12 1.38 -13.52 18.29
C ARG A 12 1.66 -12.04 18.05
N HIS A 13 2.84 -11.73 17.54
CA HIS A 13 3.24 -10.39 17.16
C HIS A 13 3.45 -10.38 15.66
N ILE A 14 2.58 -9.69 14.93
CA ILE A 14 2.58 -9.74 13.47
C ILE A 14 2.71 -8.34 12.88
N LEU A 15 3.67 -8.18 11.97
CA LEU A 15 3.84 -6.96 11.18
C LEU A 15 3.54 -7.26 9.71
N SER A 16 2.50 -6.61 9.19
CA SER A 16 2.11 -6.72 7.79
C SER A 16 2.95 -5.78 6.92
N LEU A 17 3.75 -6.36 6.05
CA LEU A 17 4.56 -5.65 5.07
C LEU A 17 3.71 -5.32 3.84
N SER A 18 3.88 -4.10 3.33
CA SER A 18 3.27 -3.66 2.07
C SER A 18 4.28 -3.55 0.92
N GLY A 19 5.56 -3.76 1.21
CA GLY A 19 6.66 -3.43 0.30
C GLY A 19 6.96 -1.94 0.18
N GLY A 20 6.29 -1.07 0.95
CA GLY A 20 6.50 0.37 0.98
C GLY A 20 7.36 0.85 2.16
N LYS A 21 7.79 2.12 2.08
CA LYS A 21 8.73 2.77 3.01
C LYS A 21 8.31 2.63 4.49
N ASP A 22 7.06 2.92 4.81
CA ASP A 22 6.61 3.02 6.21
C ASP A 22 6.55 1.62 6.87
N SER A 23 6.03 0.61 6.17
CA SER A 23 6.01 -0.76 6.70
C SER A 23 7.41 -1.36 6.84
N THR A 24 8.32 -1.03 5.93
CA THR A 24 9.70 -1.51 5.99
C THR A 24 10.49 -0.84 7.10
N ALA A 25 10.38 0.49 7.23
CA ALA A 25 10.96 1.21 8.36
C ALA A 25 10.42 0.67 9.69
N LEU A 26 9.13 0.33 9.77
CA LEU A 26 8.57 -0.24 10.99
C LEU A 26 9.17 -1.62 11.28
N ALA A 27 9.37 -2.46 10.27
CA ALA A 27 9.99 -3.77 10.46
C ALA A 27 11.43 -3.64 10.97
N ILE A 28 12.21 -2.72 10.41
CA ILE A 28 13.57 -2.42 10.88
C ILE A 28 13.53 -1.90 12.31
N TYR A 29 12.66 -0.93 12.59
CA TYR A 29 12.48 -0.33 13.90
C TYR A 29 12.10 -1.38 14.96
N MET A 30 11.18 -2.29 14.64
CA MET A 30 10.67 -3.27 15.59
C MET A 30 11.56 -4.52 15.73
N LYS A 31 12.50 -4.74 14.80
CA LYS A 31 13.30 -5.97 14.67
C LYS A 31 13.91 -6.44 15.99
N ASP A 32 14.59 -5.55 16.71
CA ASP A 32 15.30 -5.87 17.96
C ASP A 32 14.44 -5.65 19.21
N ARG A 33 13.27 -5.00 19.05
CA ARG A 33 12.32 -4.74 20.14
C ARG A 33 11.41 -5.93 20.41
N ILE A 34 11.09 -6.71 19.38
CA ILE A 34 10.22 -7.89 19.46
C ILE A 34 10.88 -9.04 18.68
N PRO A 35 11.80 -9.79 19.33
CA PRO A 35 12.55 -10.88 18.69
C PRO A 35 11.69 -12.02 18.15
N GLU A 36 10.44 -12.15 18.57
CA GLU A 36 9.46 -13.16 18.12
C GLU A 36 8.56 -12.67 16.98
N MET A 37 8.73 -11.42 16.50
CA MET A 37 7.90 -10.84 15.43
C MET A 37 7.82 -11.76 14.21
N GLU A 38 6.58 -11.99 13.76
CA GLU A 38 6.25 -12.60 12.48
C GLU A 38 6.06 -11.51 11.44
N TYR A 39 6.71 -11.67 10.29
CA TYR A 39 6.52 -10.78 9.15
C TYR A 39 5.64 -11.46 8.13
N VAL A 40 4.60 -10.75 7.68
CA VAL A 40 3.67 -11.28 6.68
C VAL A 40 3.54 -10.32 5.51
N PHE A 41 3.38 -10.85 4.31
CA PHE A 41 3.05 -10.09 3.11
C PHE A 41 1.77 -10.66 2.51
N CYS A 42 0.73 -9.83 2.36
CA CYS A 42 -0.49 -10.22 1.64
C CYS A 42 -0.23 -10.16 0.14
N ASP A 43 0.21 -11.29 -0.41
CA ASP A 43 0.61 -11.41 -1.81
C ASP A 43 -0.63 -11.51 -2.70
N THR A 44 -0.97 -10.40 -3.33
CA THR A 44 -2.11 -10.32 -4.25
C THR A 44 -1.88 -11.07 -5.57
N GLY A 45 -0.61 -11.41 -5.87
CA GLY A 45 -0.18 -11.92 -7.17
C GLY A 45 -0.07 -10.83 -8.25
N GLU A 46 -0.42 -9.57 -7.93
CA GLU A 46 -0.53 -8.46 -8.87
C GLU A 46 0.41 -7.29 -8.48
N GLU A 47 1.47 -7.57 -7.73
CA GLU A 47 2.43 -6.59 -7.26
C GLU A 47 3.53 -6.34 -8.30
N LEU A 48 4.27 -5.23 -8.16
CA LEU A 48 5.39 -4.93 -9.05
C LEU A 48 6.58 -5.88 -8.78
N PRO A 49 7.37 -6.26 -9.80
CA PRO A 49 8.60 -7.04 -9.62
C PRO A 49 9.53 -6.45 -8.56
N GLU A 50 9.72 -5.13 -8.56
CA GLU A 50 10.56 -4.40 -7.61
C GLU A 50 10.06 -4.53 -6.17
N THR A 51 8.76 -4.79 -5.97
CA THR A 51 8.20 -5.07 -4.64
C THR A 51 8.72 -6.41 -4.12
N TYR A 52 8.69 -7.45 -4.94
CA TYR A 52 9.19 -8.77 -4.56
C TYR A 52 10.70 -8.73 -4.32
N GLU A 53 11.47 -8.13 -5.22
CA GLU A 53 12.93 -7.96 -5.06
C GLU A 53 13.29 -7.21 -3.77
N TYR A 54 12.49 -6.20 -3.40
CA TYR A 54 12.72 -5.44 -2.18
C TYR A 54 12.37 -6.24 -0.92
N LEU A 55 11.31 -7.04 -0.94
CA LEU A 55 10.97 -7.94 0.16
C LEU A 55 12.06 -8.99 0.36
N ASP A 56 12.63 -9.55 -0.71
CA ASP A 56 13.73 -10.52 -0.62
C ASP A 56 14.96 -9.90 0.08
N LYS A 57 15.30 -8.65 -0.24
CA LYS A 57 16.37 -7.90 0.48
C LYS A 57 16.03 -7.68 1.95
N LEU A 58 14.77 -7.38 2.24
CA LEU A 58 14.28 -7.18 3.60
C LEU A 58 14.32 -8.48 4.42
N GLU A 59 13.98 -9.65 3.86
CA GLU A 59 14.13 -10.95 4.53
C GLU A 59 15.57 -11.18 5.00
N VAL A 60 16.54 -10.90 4.12
CA VAL A 60 17.97 -11.00 4.43
C VAL A 60 18.36 -10.04 5.56
N TYR A 61 17.89 -8.79 5.51
CA TYR A 61 18.17 -7.80 6.56
C TYR A 61 17.57 -8.18 7.92
N LEU A 62 16.33 -8.67 7.93
CA LEU A 62 15.62 -9.07 9.13
C LEU A 62 16.16 -10.38 9.72
N GLY A 63 16.81 -11.21 8.89
CA GLY A 63 17.26 -12.55 9.29
C GLY A 63 16.11 -13.51 9.58
N LYS A 64 14.93 -13.21 9.02
CA LYS A 64 13.68 -13.95 9.22
C LYS A 64 12.89 -14.00 7.91
N PRO A 65 12.18 -15.11 7.65
CA PRO A 65 11.31 -15.19 6.49
C PRO A 65 10.12 -14.24 6.62
N ILE A 66 9.62 -13.78 5.49
CA ILE A 66 8.34 -13.10 5.34
C ILE A 66 7.33 -14.11 4.79
N GLU A 67 6.31 -14.43 5.58
CA GLU A 67 5.26 -15.35 5.18
C GLU A 67 4.36 -14.70 4.11
N ARG A 68 4.24 -15.33 2.94
CA ARG A 68 3.46 -14.80 1.81
C ARG A 68 2.04 -15.35 1.83
N LEU A 69 1.11 -14.55 2.35
CA LEU A 69 -0.30 -14.90 2.47
C LEU A 69 -1.01 -14.70 1.14
N LYS A 70 -1.39 -15.82 0.52
CA LYS A 70 -2.10 -15.80 -0.77
C LYS A 70 -3.62 -15.82 -0.57
N PRO A 71 -4.37 -15.08 -1.39
CA PRO A 71 -5.83 -15.16 -1.39
C PRO A 71 -6.33 -16.48 -1.98
N ASP A 72 -7.54 -16.86 -1.59
CA ASP A 72 -8.19 -18.07 -2.11
C ASP A 72 -8.55 -17.96 -3.61
N ASN A 73 -8.69 -16.74 -4.14
CA ASN A 73 -9.00 -16.46 -5.54
C ASN A 73 -8.08 -15.36 -6.06
N SER A 74 -7.69 -15.43 -7.34
CA SER A 74 -6.92 -14.38 -8.01
C SER A 74 -7.75 -13.12 -8.24
N PHE A 75 -7.09 -11.99 -8.52
CA PHE A 75 -7.80 -10.76 -8.87
C PHE A 75 -8.71 -10.95 -10.10
N GLU A 76 -8.22 -11.65 -11.13
CA GLU A 76 -8.98 -11.94 -12.36
C GLU A 76 -10.25 -12.78 -12.08
N GLU A 77 -10.15 -13.80 -11.24
CA GLU A 77 -11.30 -14.62 -10.83
C GLU A 77 -12.34 -13.77 -10.07
N LEU A 78 -11.89 -12.94 -9.14
CA LEU A 78 -12.75 -12.04 -8.38
C LEU A 78 -13.43 -10.99 -9.26
N LEU A 79 -12.73 -10.48 -10.27
CA LEU A 79 -13.25 -9.52 -11.24
C LEU A 79 -14.32 -10.18 -12.14
N LYS A 80 -14.08 -11.42 -12.57
CA LYS A 80 -15.02 -12.20 -13.39
C LYS A 80 -16.32 -12.47 -12.65
N VAL A 81 -16.25 -12.91 -11.38
CA VAL A 81 -17.45 -13.11 -10.53
C VAL A 81 -18.23 -11.80 -10.34
N ARG A 82 -17.53 -10.66 -10.36
CA ARG A 82 -18.09 -9.30 -10.29
C ARG A 82 -18.52 -8.72 -11.63
N ARG A 83 -18.51 -9.50 -12.72
CA ARG A 83 -18.91 -9.06 -14.06
C ARG A 83 -18.15 -7.83 -14.57
N GLY A 84 -16.87 -7.69 -14.19
CA GLY A 84 -16.02 -6.57 -14.59
C GLY A 84 -16.11 -5.34 -13.70
N PHE A 85 -16.82 -5.39 -12.57
CA PHE A 85 -16.87 -4.27 -11.62
C PHE A 85 -15.51 -4.06 -10.92
N LEU A 86 -14.75 -3.07 -11.40
CA LEU A 86 -13.44 -2.70 -10.87
C LEU A 86 -13.52 -2.19 -9.42
N PRO A 87 -12.46 -2.40 -8.60
CA PRO A 87 -12.39 -1.80 -7.29
C PRO A 87 -12.09 -0.29 -7.41
N SER A 88 -12.55 0.48 -6.44
CA SER A 88 -12.40 1.94 -6.42
C SER A 88 -12.14 2.44 -4.99
N PRO A 89 -11.79 3.73 -4.80
CA PRO A 89 -11.66 4.28 -3.46
C PRO A 89 -12.91 4.09 -2.59
N GLN A 90 -14.09 4.08 -3.21
CA GLN A 90 -15.38 3.90 -2.55
C GLN A 90 -15.72 2.42 -2.33
N VAL A 91 -15.29 1.51 -3.22
CA VAL A 91 -15.62 0.09 -3.15
C VAL A 91 -14.35 -0.74 -3.20
N ARG A 92 -13.78 -0.99 -2.02
CA ARG A 92 -12.43 -1.55 -1.83
C ARG A 92 -12.43 -3.07 -1.67
N TRP A 93 -13.21 -3.78 -2.47
CA TRP A 93 -13.32 -5.24 -2.39
C TRP A 93 -11.97 -5.96 -2.58
N CYS A 94 -11.02 -5.34 -3.30
CA CYS A 94 -9.67 -5.87 -3.44
C CYS A 94 -8.90 -5.87 -2.11
N THR A 95 -9.09 -4.86 -1.25
CA THR A 95 -8.47 -4.80 0.08
C THR A 95 -9.08 -5.87 0.99
N GLU A 96 -10.41 -5.99 0.99
CA GLU A 96 -11.12 -6.99 1.80
C GLU A 96 -10.68 -8.42 1.44
N LEU A 97 -10.75 -8.77 0.15
CA LEU A 97 -10.60 -10.16 -0.29
C LEU A 97 -9.16 -10.58 -0.52
N LEU A 98 -8.29 -9.69 -0.98
CA LEU A 98 -6.92 -10.03 -1.30
C LEU A 98 -5.94 -9.77 -0.14
N LYS A 99 -6.35 -8.99 0.88
CA LYS A 99 -5.47 -8.62 2.01
C LYS A 99 -6.05 -8.99 3.37
N ILE A 100 -7.24 -8.46 3.69
CA ILE A 100 -7.82 -8.62 5.03
C ILE A 100 -8.21 -10.07 5.31
N LYS A 101 -8.96 -10.73 4.41
CA LYS A 101 -9.38 -12.14 4.63
C LYS A 101 -8.20 -13.11 4.70
N PRO A 102 -7.19 -13.06 3.82
CA PRO A 102 -6.01 -13.91 3.95
C PRO A 102 -5.27 -13.70 5.27
N PHE A 103 -5.11 -12.44 5.70
CA PHE A 103 -4.50 -12.09 6.98
C PHE A 103 -5.29 -12.63 8.18
N GLU A 104 -6.61 -12.44 8.21
CA GLU A 104 -7.47 -12.93 9.29
C GLU A 104 -7.57 -14.46 9.34
N LYS A 105 -7.41 -15.13 8.18
CA LYS A 105 -7.32 -16.60 8.07
C LYS A 105 -5.99 -17.11 8.64
N TYR A 106 -4.89 -16.42 8.37
CA TYR A 106 -3.57 -16.74 8.91
C TYR A 106 -3.47 -16.60 10.43
N ILE A 107 -4.17 -15.60 10.99
CA ILE A 107 -4.22 -15.39 12.45
C ILE A 107 -5.11 -16.43 13.12
N GLY A 108 -6.24 -16.80 12.51
CA GLY A 108 -7.23 -17.67 13.15
C GLY A 108 -7.86 -16.98 14.38
N ASP A 109 -7.83 -17.67 15.51
CA ASP A 109 -8.41 -17.25 16.80
C ASP A 109 -7.35 -16.88 17.85
N ASP A 110 -6.07 -16.86 17.45
CA ASP A 110 -4.96 -16.50 18.35
C ASP A 110 -5.02 -15.01 18.71
N LEU A 111 -4.70 -14.69 19.97
CA LEU A 111 -4.48 -13.30 20.36
C LEU A 111 -3.26 -12.74 19.61
N CYS A 112 -3.48 -11.71 18.82
CA CYS A 112 -2.50 -11.14 17.90
C CYS A 112 -2.37 -9.63 18.09
N TYR A 113 -1.15 -9.15 18.32
CA TYR A 113 -0.80 -7.75 18.14
C TYR A 113 -0.38 -7.49 16.69
N SER A 114 -1.17 -6.70 15.97
CA SER A 114 -0.89 -6.30 14.58
C SER A 114 -0.22 -4.93 14.55
N TYR A 115 1.03 -4.89 14.12
CA TYR A 115 1.83 -3.67 14.06
C TYR A 115 1.65 -2.95 12.73
N VAL A 116 1.30 -1.66 12.79
CA VAL A 116 0.96 -0.85 11.61
C VAL A 116 1.81 0.42 11.56
N GLY A 117 2.46 0.67 10.42
CA GLY A 117 3.34 1.81 10.19
C GLY A 117 2.58 3.08 9.78
N ILE A 118 1.72 3.59 10.67
CA ILE A 118 1.12 4.92 10.52
C ILE A 118 1.98 5.89 11.31
N ARG A 119 2.42 6.98 10.67
CA ARG A 119 3.32 7.95 11.27
C ARG A 119 2.58 8.93 12.20
N ALA A 120 3.30 9.57 13.11
CA ALA A 120 2.76 10.56 14.04
C ALA A 120 2.26 11.84 13.32
N ASP A 121 2.85 12.17 12.17
CA ASP A 121 2.45 13.29 11.30
C ASP A 121 1.26 12.98 10.37
N GLU A 122 0.60 11.82 10.55
CA GLU A 122 -0.57 11.41 9.78
C GLU A 122 -1.84 11.25 10.65
N PRO A 123 -2.25 12.26 11.46
CA PRO A 123 -3.32 12.10 12.47
C PRO A 123 -4.70 11.79 11.88
N HIS A 124 -4.92 12.10 10.59
CA HIS A 124 -6.15 11.77 9.86
C HIS A 124 -6.22 10.31 9.42
N ARG A 125 -5.08 9.59 9.36
CA ARG A 125 -5.06 8.19 8.98
C ARG A 125 -5.47 7.33 10.16
N LYS A 126 -6.30 6.32 9.88
CA LYS A 126 -6.58 5.25 10.83
C LYS A 126 -6.24 3.92 10.19
N GLY A 127 -5.66 3.04 11.00
CA GLY A 127 -5.32 1.68 10.59
C GLY A 127 -6.53 0.77 10.58
N TYR A 128 -6.30 -0.49 10.22
CA TYR A 128 -7.37 -1.47 10.10
C TYR A 128 -7.77 -1.86 11.51
N ILE A 129 -9.03 -1.59 11.83
CA ILE A 129 -9.63 -2.06 13.06
C ILE A 129 -10.35 -3.33 12.67
N SER A 130 -9.74 -4.48 13.02
CA SER A 130 -10.38 -5.76 12.74
C SER A 130 -11.71 -5.86 13.47
N THR A 131 -12.68 -6.49 12.82
CA THR A 131 -13.93 -6.87 13.48
C THR A 131 -13.72 -8.01 14.48
N LYS A 132 -12.59 -8.74 14.38
CA LYS A 132 -12.22 -9.80 15.29
C LYS A 132 -11.55 -9.22 16.55
N PRO A 133 -12.07 -9.51 17.77
CA PRO A 133 -11.54 -8.94 19.00
C PRO A 133 -10.14 -9.47 19.39
N ASN A 134 -9.71 -10.61 18.83
CA ASN A 134 -8.38 -11.17 19.08
C ASN A 134 -7.26 -10.46 18.30
N ILE A 135 -7.58 -9.56 17.36
CA ILE A 135 -6.60 -8.80 16.58
C ILE A 135 -6.55 -7.36 17.08
N ILE A 136 -5.46 -7.01 17.78
CA ILE A 136 -5.27 -5.72 18.42
C ILE A 136 -4.21 -4.93 17.65
N ALA A 137 -4.61 -3.82 17.02
CA ALA A 137 -3.69 -2.95 16.30
C ALA A 137 -2.74 -2.20 17.26
N ARG A 138 -1.48 -2.05 16.87
CA ARG A 138 -0.43 -1.27 17.55
C ARG A 138 0.19 -0.27 16.58
N TYR A 139 0.49 0.93 17.05
CA TYR A 139 0.96 2.05 16.21
C TYR A 139 2.27 2.66 16.74
N PRO A 140 3.40 1.93 16.69
CA PRO A 140 4.64 2.37 17.35
C PRO A 140 5.13 3.76 16.92
N PHE A 141 4.98 4.11 15.63
CA PHE A 141 5.39 5.44 15.16
C PHE A 141 4.54 6.57 15.73
N ILE A 142 3.23 6.36 15.95
CA ILE A 142 2.40 7.34 16.65
C ILE A 142 2.81 7.40 18.13
N ASP A 143 2.98 6.23 18.76
CA ASP A 143 3.30 6.11 20.19
C ASP A 143 4.65 6.78 20.52
N ASP A 144 5.64 6.64 19.63
CA ASP A 144 7.01 7.15 19.79
C ASP A 144 7.24 8.52 19.08
N GLY A 145 6.20 9.08 18.44
CA GLY A 145 6.26 10.41 17.82
C GLY A 145 7.10 10.50 16.53
N LEU A 146 7.27 9.39 15.80
CA LEU A 146 8.08 9.36 14.57
C LEU A 146 7.30 9.90 13.38
N ILE A 147 7.94 10.81 12.65
CA ILE A 147 7.40 11.48 11.47
C ILE A 147 8.09 10.99 10.20
N LYS A 148 7.69 11.54 9.05
CA LYS A 148 8.21 11.14 7.73
C LYS A 148 9.74 11.17 7.63
N ASP A 149 10.38 12.20 8.16
CA ASP A 149 11.85 12.32 8.08
C ASP A 149 12.55 11.20 8.85
N ASP A 150 12.02 10.79 10.01
CA ASP A 150 12.53 9.66 10.78
C ASP A 150 12.42 8.35 9.98
N ILE A 151 11.35 8.17 9.20
CA ILE A 151 11.16 6.99 8.35
C ILE A 151 12.25 6.90 7.29
N PHE A 152 12.57 8.02 6.63
CA PHE A 152 13.67 8.06 5.67
C PHE A 152 15.01 7.80 6.35
N GLN A 153 15.25 8.41 7.50
CA GLN A 153 16.47 8.18 8.27
C GLN A 153 16.66 6.70 8.63
N ILE A 154 15.61 6.02 9.13
CA ILE A 154 15.67 4.58 9.46
C ILE A 154 16.04 3.75 8.22
N LEU A 155 15.46 4.07 7.05
CA LEU A 155 15.72 3.34 5.81
C LEU A 155 17.14 3.58 5.29
N ASP A 156 17.63 4.81 5.36
CA ASP A 156 18.97 5.18 4.91
C ASP A 156 20.05 4.58 5.82
N GLU A 157 19.88 4.68 7.14
CA GLU A 157 20.80 4.09 8.13
C GLU A 157 20.85 2.56 8.05
N SER A 158 19.75 1.90 7.64
CA SER A 158 19.74 0.45 7.44
C SER A 158 20.54 -0.02 6.20
N GLY A 159 20.82 0.89 5.27
CA GLY A 159 21.42 0.58 3.96
C GLY A 159 20.48 -0.08 2.96
N LEU A 160 19.21 -0.33 3.32
CA LEU A 160 18.19 -0.84 2.38
C LEU A 160 17.67 0.25 1.44
N GLY A 161 17.55 1.47 1.94
CA GLY A 161 16.95 2.59 1.20
C GLY A 161 15.52 2.30 0.75
N LEU A 162 15.12 2.96 -0.33
CA LEU A 162 13.78 2.82 -0.91
C LEU A 162 13.74 1.74 -2.01
N PRO A 163 12.59 1.08 -2.21
CA PRO A 163 12.34 0.26 -3.39
C PRO A 163 12.54 1.04 -4.70
N GLU A 164 13.01 0.36 -5.73
CA GLU A 164 13.33 0.98 -7.03
C GLU A 164 12.12 1.63 -7.72
N TYR A 165 10.91 1.09 -7.50
CA TYR A 165 9.69 1.68 -8.05
C TYR A 165 9.43 3.12 -7.54
N TYR A 166 10.06 3.56 -6.43
CA TYR A 166 9.94 4.95 -5.96
C TYR A 166 10.52 5.99 -6.93
N LYS A 167 11.32 5.55 -7.91
CA LYS A 167 11.86 6.42 -8.97
C LYS A 167 10.78 6.98 -9.90
N TRP A 168 9.66 6.27 -10.06
CA TRP A 168 8.59 6.62 -10.99
C TRP A 168 7.19 6.51 -10.38
N ARG A 169 7.07 6.00 -9.15
CA ARG A 169 5.83 5.83 -8.40
C ARG A 169 5.98 6.37 -6.98
N SER A 170 4.92 6.90 -6.40
CA SER A 170 4.94 7.50 -5.07
C SER A 170 4.66 6.52 -3.93
N ARG A 171 4.22 5.30 -4.25
CA ARG A 171 3.65 4.36 -3.25
C ARG A 171 3.70 2.90 -3.68
N SER A 172 3.70 2.02 -2.69
CA SER A 172 3.55 0.58 -2.87
C SER A 172 2.13 0.17 -3.27
N GLY A 173 2.03 -1.04 -3.82
CA GLY A 173 0.77 -1.73 -4.12
C GLY A 173 0.76 -2.36 -5.51
N CYS A 174 -0.36 -2.99 -5.85
CA CYS A 174 -0.55 -3.68 -7.12
C CYS A 174 -0.29 -2.77 -8.31
N TYR A 175 0.18 -3.30 -9.45
CA TYR A 175 0.57 -2.48 -10.61
C TYR A 175 -0.59 -1.68 -11.25
N PHE A 176 -1.84 -2.07 -10.97
CA PHE A 176 -3.06 -1.40 -11.45
C PHE A 176 -3.85 -0.65 -10.37
N CYS A 177 -3.27 -0.42 -9.19
CA CYS A 177 -3.98 0.20 -8.08
C CYS A 177 -4.69 1.50 -8.50
N PHE A 178 -6.00 1.61 -8.27
CA PHE A 178 -6.82 2.78 -8.62
C PHE A 178 -6.40 4.08 -7.91
N PHE A 179 -5.50 4.02 -6.93
CA PHE A 179 -4.87 5.19 -6.33
C PHE A 179 -3.69 5.74 -7.14
N GLN A 180 -3.31 5.08 -8.25
CA GLN A 180 -2.26 5.57 -9.12
C GLN A 180 -2.63 6.92 -9.73
N GLN A 181 -1.67 7.83 -9.69
CA GLN A 181 -1.77 9.08 -10.43
C GLN A 181 -1.59 8.82 -11.93
N ARG A 182 -2.13 9.70 -12.77
CA ARG A 182 -1.93 9.63 -14.23
C ARG A 182 -0.47 9.52 -14.64
N ILE A 183 0.42 10.25 -13.98
CA ILE A 183 1.86 10.17 -14.25
C ILE A 183 2.47 8.80 -13.90
N GLU A 184 1.90 8.10 -12.91
CA GLU A 184 2.34 6.76 -12.52
C GLU A 184 1.82 5.69 -13.48
N TRP A 185 0.71 5.94 -14.17
CA TRP A 185 0.28 5.12 -15.31
C TRP A 185 1.23 5.28 -16.50
N VAL A 186 1.69 6.50 -16.78
CA VAL A 186 2.77 6.75 -17.75
C VAL A 186 4.05 6.05 -17.31
N GLY A 187 4.42 6.14 -16.03
CA GLY A 187 5.56 5.41 -15.47
C GLY A 187 5.42 3.89 -15.62
N LEU A 188 4.23 3.33 -15.38
CA LEU A 188 3.98 1.90 -15.58
C LEU A 188 4.16 1.51 -17.05
N LEU A 189 3.64 2.31 -17.99
CA LEU A 189 3.80 2.07 -19.43
C LEU A 189 5.28 2.05 -19.85
N GLU A 190 6.10 2.95 -19.31
CA GLU A 190 7.51 3.10 -19.65
C GLU A 190 8.40 2.03 -19.02
N ASN A 191 8.11 1.62 -17.78
CA ASN A 191 8.95 0.71 -17.02
C ASN A 191 8.47 -0.74 -17.10
N HIS A 192 7.16 -0.98 -17.26
CA HIS A 192 6.51 -2.30 -17.25
C HIS A 192 5.35 -2.35 -18.26
N GLY A 193 5.67 -2.17 -19.55
CA GLY A 193 4.67 -2.11 -20.61
C GLY A 193 3.75 -3.34 -20.66
N ASP A 194 4.24 -4.54 -20.33
CA ASP A 194 3.43 -5.75 -20.28
C ASP A 194 2.38 -5.73 -19.15
N LEU A 195 2.72 -5.17 -17.99
CA LEU A 195 1.79 -4.96 -16.88
C LEU A 195 0.76 -3.88 -17.21
N TYR A 196 1.17 -2.83 -17.94
CA TYR A 196 0.24 -1.84 -18.46
C TYR A 196 -0.79 -2.47 -19.40
N GLU A 197 -0.36 -3.32 -20.34
CA GLU A 197 -1.26 -4.06 -21.24
C GLU A 197 -2.18 -5.02 -20.48
N LYS A 198 -1.71 -5.64 -19.39
CA LYS A 198 -2.58 -6.46 -18.51
C LYS A 198 -3.64 -5.60 -17.83
N ALA A 199 -3.28 -4.40 -17.34
CA ALA A 199 -4.22 -3.50 -16.71
C ALA A 199 -5.34 -3.04 -17.67
N ILE A 200 -5.00 -2.76 -18.94
CA ILE A 200 -5.99 -2.44 -19.99
C ILE A 200 -7.06 -3.53 -20.10
N LYS A 201 -6.66 -4.81 -20.07
CA LYS A 201 -7.58 -5.95 -20.23
C LYS A 201 -8.62 -6.08 -19.12
N PHE A 202 -8.40 -5.44 -17.98
CA PHE A 202 -9.37 -5.40 -16.88
C PHE A 202 -10.43 -4.30 -17.06
N GLU A 203 -10.17 -3.30 -17.91
CA GLU A 203 -11.17 -2.29 -18.23
C GLU A 203 -12.28 -2.88 -19.11
N LYS A 204 -13.50 -2.38 -18.93
CA LYS A 204 -14.67 -2.80 -19.71
C LYS A 204 -15.53 -1.60 -20.05
N GLU A 205 -16.08 -1.61 -21.25
CA GLU A 205 -17.21 -0.76 -21.62
C GLU A 205 -18.44 -1.64 -21.85
N ASP A 206 -19.56 -1.29 -21.21
CA ASP A 206 -20.82 -2.01 -21.42
C ASP A 206 -21.60 -1.36 -22.57
N GLU A 207 -21.65 -2.05 -23.72
CA GLU A 207 -22.31 -1.52 -24.93
C GLU A 207 -23.80 -1.24 -24.73
N ALA A 208 -24.46 -1.93 -23.79
CA ALA A 208 -25.90 -1.78 -23.58
C ALA A 208 -26.25 -0.59 -22.68
N THR A 209 -25.42 -0.29 -21.68
CA THR A 209 -25.66 0.82 -20.73
C THR A 209 -24.80 2.04 -21.02
N GLY A 210 -23.72 1.91 -21.79
CA GLY A 210 -22.69 2.93 -21.98
C GLY A 210 -21.80 3.13 -20.74
N GLU A 211 -21.91 2.25 -19.73
CA GLU A 211 -21.09 2.36 -18.53
C GLU A 211 -19.64 1.94 -18.81
N ARG A 212 -18.69 2.78 -18.38
CA ARG A 212 -17.26 2.55 -18.53
C ARG A 212 -16.65 2.21 -17.18
N TYR A 213 -16.01 1.06 -17.10
CA TYR A 213 -15.25 0.57 -15.95
C TYR A 213 -13.76 0.76 -16.27
N THR A 214 -13.23 1.94 -15.92
CA THR A 214 -11.84 2.32 -16.17
C THR A 214 -11.08 2.56 -14.87
N TRP A 215 -9.75 2.39 -14.90
CA TRP A 215 -8.90 2.62 -13.74
C TRP A 215 -8.70 4.12 -13.44
N ALA A 216 -8.56 4.90 -14.50
CA ALA A 216 -8.46 6.35 -14.41
C ALA A 216 -9.86 6.97 -14.55
N ALA A 217 -10.15 7.94 -13.69
CA ALA A 217 -11.42 8.66 -13.80
C ALA A 217 -11.47 9.44 -15.12
N ARG A 218 -12.53 9.22 -15.91
CA ARG A 218 -12.87 9.92 -17.17
C ARG A 218 -12.07 9.53 -18.41
N GLU A 219 -11.16 8.56 -18.33
CA GLU A 219 -10.43 8.03 -19.48
C GLU A 219 -10.00 6.58 -19.22
N SER A 220 -9.93 5.79 -20.28
CA SER A 220 -9.34 4.45 -20.29
C SER A 220 -7.81 4.52 -20.40
N LEU A 221 -7.15 3.41 -20.08
CA LEU A 221 -5.71 3.27 -20.28
C LEU A 221 -5.31 3.24 -21.76
N GLU A 222 -6.21 2.81 -22.65
CA GLU A 222 -6.01 2.91 -24.11
C GLU A 222 -5.95 4.37 -24.57
N GLU A 223 -6.87 5.22 -24.09
CA GLU A 223 -6.85 6.66 -24.36
C GLU A 223 -5.61 7.33 -23.74
N LEU A 224 -5.24 6.93 -22.52
CA LEU A 224 -4.09 7.49 -21.79
C LEU A 224 -2.76 7.23 -22.49
N LYS A 225 -2.62 6.08 -23.18
CA LYS A 225 -1.40 5.67 -23.90
C LYS A 225 -1.13 6.52 -25.16
N ASN A 226 -2.07 7.36 -25.60
CA ASN A 226 -1.86 8.25 -26.74
C ASN A 226 -0.68 9.21 -26.46
N PRO A 227 0.31 9.35 -27.38
CA PRO A 227 1.47 10.23 -27.17
C PRO A 227 1.12 11.69 -26.82
N GLU A 228 0.08 12.26 -27.43
CA GLU A 228 -0.37 13.62 -27.13
C GLU A 228 -0.91 13.72 -25.70
N ARG A 229 -1.62 12.68 -25.24
CA ARG A 229 -2.17 12.62 -23.89
C ARG A 229 -1.07 12.42 -22.83
N ILE A 230 -0.07 11.60 -23.12
CA ILE A 230 1.12 11.41 -22.27
C ILE A 230 1.83 12.75 -22.04
N GLU A 231 2.03 13.55 -23.10
CA GLU A 231 2.69 14.84 -22.97
C GLU A 231 1.87 15.82 -22.12
N GLN A 232 0.55 15.86 -22.31
CA GLN A 232 -0.34 16.65 -21.45
C GLN A 232 -0.23 16.24 -19.97
N ILE A 233 -0.20 14.95 -19.67
CA ILE A 233 -0.08 14.43 -18.30
C ILE A 233 1.24 14.89 -17.66
N ARG A 234 2.35 14.81 -18.42
CA ARG A 234 3.66 15.28 -17.95
C ARG A 234 3.66 16.78 -17.68
N GLU A 235 3.10 17.58 -18.58
CA GLU A 235 2.96 19.02 -18.38
C GLU A 235 2.10 19.37 -17.15
N GLU A 236 0.95 18.71 -17.00
CA GLU A 236 0.05 18.89 -15.86
C GLU A 236 0.74 18.53 -14.54
N PHE A 237 1.54 17.47 -14.53
CA PHE A 237 2.31 17.05 -13.38
C PHE A 237 3.44 18.04 -13.04
N ALA A 238 4.21 18.49 -14.03
CA ALA A 238 5.26 19.50 -13.85
C ALA A 238 4.69 20.85 -13.35
N LYS A 239 3.53 21.27 -13.88
CA LYS A 239 2.80 22.46 -13.40
C LYS A 239 2.33 22.29 -11.95
N ARG A 240 1.88 21.10 -11.54
CA ARG A 240 1.50 20.81 -10.14
C ARG A 240 2.72 20.84 -9.21
N GLN A 241 3.82 20.19 -9.57
CA GLN A 241 5.05 20.19 -8.76
C GLN A 241 5.61 21.59 -8.57
N SER A 242 5.70 22.39 -9.64
CA SER A 242 6.20 23.77 -9.55
C SER A 242 5.31 24.69 -8.72
N ARG A 243 3.99 24.46 -8.70
CA ARG A 243 3.07 25.17 -7.79
C ARG A 243 3.30 24.75 -6.33
N GLY A 244 3.40 23.45 -6.06
CA GLY A 244 3.68 22.93 -4.72
C GLY A 244 4.99 23.48 -4.14
N ALA A 245 6.07 23.47 -4.94
CA ALA A 245 7.35 24.03 -4.54
C ALA A 245 7.29 25.55 -4.25
N LYS A 246 6.52 26.31 -5.05
CA LYS A 246 6.30 27.75 -4.80
C LYS A 246 5.47 28.04 -3.57
N LEU A 247 4.48 27.19 -3.26
CA LEU A 247 3.69 27.27 -2.03
C LEU A 247 4.57 26.99 -0.81
N GLN A 248 5.36 25.90 -0.83
CA GLN A 248 6.30 25.60 0.26
C GLN A 248 7.36 26.70 0.47
N ALA A 249 7.88 27.30 -0.61
CA ALA A 249 8.85 28.40 -0.51
C ALA A 249 8.27 29.70 0.08
N ASN A 250 6.95 29.88 0.05
CA ASN A 250 6.26 31.09 0.52
C ASN A 250 5.46 30.89 1.82
N GLN A 251 5.57 29.73 2.46
CA GLN A 251 4.90 29.46 3.73
C GLN A 251 5.71 30.04 4.90
N THR A 252 5.00 30.65 5.86
CA THR A 252 5.59 31.00 7.16
C THR A 252 5.82 29.74 7.99
N LEU A 253 6.75 29.74 8.94
CA LEU A 253 7.05 28.59 9.82
C LEU A 253 5.78 27.94 10.40
N THR A 254 4.76 28.74 10.76
CA THR A 254 3.48 28.26 11.31
C THR A 254 2.58 27.57 10.27
N GLN A 255 2.70 27.91 8.99
CA GLN A 255 1.92 27.33 7.88
C GLN A 255 2.56 26.06 7.31
N ILE A 256 3.89 25.92 7.45
CA ILE A 256 4.61 24.68 7.12
C ILE A 256 4.12 23.52 8.00
N PHE A 257 3.78 23.78 9.26
CA PHE A 257 3.19 22.79 10.17
C PHE A 257 1.69 22.50 9.91
N SER A 258 1.00 23.29 9.07
CA SER A 258 -0.45 23.12 8.84
C SER A 258 -0.83 22.59 7.46
N ASP A 259 -0.04 22.83 6.41
CA ASP A 259 -0.43 22.61 5.02
C ASP A 259 0.48 21.62 4.25
N GLU A 260 0.62 20.39 4.75
CA GLU A 260 1.28 19.28 4.02
C GLU A 260 0.36 18.55 3.02
N GLU A 261 -0.85 19.06 2.77
CA GLU A 261 -1.82 18.50 1.79
C GLU A 261 -1.33 18.56 0.32
N LEU A 262 -0.22 19.26 0.03
CA LEU A 262 0.35 19.45 -1.32
C LEU A 262 1.45 18.45 -1.69
N SER A 263 1.95 17.67 -0.73
CA SER A 263 2.66 16.45 -1.10
C SER A 263 1.61 15.49 -1.66
N GLY A 264 1.92 14.69 -2.67
CA GLY A 264 0.99 13.67 -3.22
C GLY A 264 0.54 12.59 -2.21
N ASP A 265 0.72 12.85 -0.92
CA ASP A 265 0.30 12.08 0.23
C ASP A 265 -1.17 12.37 0.56
N THR A 266 -2.06 12.33 -0.45
CA THR A 266 -3.43 11.86 -0.19
C THR A 266 -3.29 10.39 0.16
N SER A 267 -2.86 10.19 1.40
CA SER A 267 -2.29 8.96 1.91
C SER A 267 -3.37 7.91 1.89
N CYS A 268 -2.98 6.73 1.42
CA CYS A 268 -3.84 5.58 1.42
C CYS A 268 -4.38 5.39 2.83
N LEU A 269 -5.69 5.57 2.98
CA LEU A 269 -6.43 4.93 4.03
C LEU A 269 -6.26 3.43 3.77
N ILE A 270 -5.15 2.79 4.19
CA ILE A 270 -4.86 1.37 3.88
C ILE A 270 -6.00 0.48 4.41
N CYS A 271 -6.88 1.04 5.24
CA CYS A 271 -7.61 0.26 6.20
C CYS A 271 -9.01 0.75 6.56
N HIS A 272 -9.56 1.76 5.91
CA HIS A 272 -11.00 2.03 6.03
C HIS A 272 -11.74 1.16 5.02
N LEU A 273 -12.38 0.10 5.53
CA LEU A 273 -13.49 -0.57 4.87
C LEU A 273 -14.76 0.27 5.05
#